data_AF-A0A971TDR6-F1
#
_entry.id   AF-A0A971TDR6-F1
#
_cell.length_a   1.000
_cell.length_b   1.000
_cell.length_c   1.000
_cell.angle_alpha   90.00
_cell.angle_beta   90.00
_cell.angle_gamma   90.00
#
_symmetry.space_group_name_H-M   'P 1'
#
loop_
_entity.id
_entity.type
_entity.pdbx_description
1 polymer ?
#
loop_
_entity_poly.entity_id
_entity_poly.type
_entity_poly.pdbx_seq_one_letter_code
_entity_poly.pdbx_strand_id
1 'polypeptide(L)'
;MLKADQRGFSLVELLLTIILISVVLAIGYNAFAYGLKAWENYVIRQEAEAAVRLASLVITNEVNYASYLEIRKQADDWASTEVQENDRLIFINNAGDIVLREITAAGNVDTTIAHTEKSTLELSFSKPADNNIPDSYLDNSLKFSVKARYKDKDGADEDGDGIPEKAVIYSSNSAVLISNMLEGSGFPISAESLYSQTTNCTPGDRILYRTTVQLFVPTAPGGGFTCGL
;
A
#
# COMPACT_ATOMS: atom_id res chain seq x y z
N MET A 1 31.38 13.42 -77.05
CA MET A 1 30.02 13.53 -76.49
C MET A 1 30.13 13.75 -74.99
N LEU A 2 30.20 15.02 -74.54
CA LEU A 2 30.05 15.33 -73.12
C LEU A 2 28.55 15.36 -72.79
N LYS A 3 28.13 14.57 -71.80
CA LYS A 3 26.77 14.58 -71.25
C LYS A 3 26.48 15.98 -70.69
N ALA A 4 25.72 16.77 -71.44
CA ALA A 4 25.17 18.04 -71.00
C ALA A 4 23.82 17.78 -70.32
N ASP A 5 23.84 17.53 -69.01
CA ASP A 5 22.80 17.92 -68.04
C ASP A 5 23.18 17.37 -66.66
N GLN A 6 24.11 18.04 -65.98
CA GLN A 6 24.22 17.95 -64.53
C GLN A 6 23.69 19.27 -63.97
N ARG A 7 22.37 19.34 -63.78
CA ARG A 7 21.72 20.44 -63.05
C ARG A 7 22.22 20.39 -61.60
N GLY A 8 23.22 21.20 -61.28
CA GLY A 8 23.71 21.37 -59.91
C GLY A 8 22.65 22.09 -59.06
N PHE A 9 22.54 21.70 -57.78
CA PHE A 9 21.69 22.39 -56.81
C PHE A 9 22.15 23.84 -56.65
N SER A 10 21.22 24.79 -56.71
CA SER A 10 21.47 26.17 -56.33
C SER A 10 21.78 26.24 -54.82
N LEU A 11 22.75 27.07 -54.42
CA LEU A 11 23.10 27.26 -53.00
C LEU A 11 21.89 27.73 -52.16
N VAL A 12 20.98 28.51 -52.76
CA VAL A 12 19.74 28.95 -52.12
C VAL A 12 18.77 27.78 -51.92
N GLU A 13 18.66 26.89 -52.90
CA GLU A 13 17.82 25.69 -52.82
C GLU A 13 18.33 24.71 -51.75
N LEU A 14 19.66 24.58 -51.63
CA LEU A 14 20.29 23.80 -50.57
C LEU A 14 20.02 24.40 -49.17
N LEU A 15 20.12 25.72 -49.01
CA LEU A 15 19.82 26.39 -47.74
C LEU A 15 18.34 26.22 -47.35
N LEU A 16 17.42 26.41 -48.29
CA LEU A 16 15.99 26.25 -48.05
C LEU A 16 15.64 24.80 -47.67
N THR A 17 16.25 23.81 -48.32
CA THR A 17 16.03 22.40 -47.98
C THR A 17 16.58 22.04 -46.59
N ILE A 18 17.76 22.56 -46.21
CA ILE A 18 18.31 22.34 -44.86
C ILE A 18 17.42 22.99 -43.78
N ILE A 19 16.92 24.21 -44.02
CA ILE A 19 15.98 24.87 -43.09
C ILE A 19 14.70 24.05 -42.97
N LEU A 20 14.16 23.55 -44.07
CA LEU A 20 12.94 22.75 -44.03
C LEU A 20 13.16 21.42 -43.28
N ILE A 21 14.30 20.76 -43.50
CA ILE A 21 14.67 19.54 -42.78
C ILE A 21 14.83 19.80 -41.29
N SER A 22 15.49 20.90 -40.89
CA SER A 22 15.70 21.21 -39.47
C SER A 22 14.38 21.49 -38.75
N VAL A 23 13.43 22.18 -39.40
CA VAL A 23 12.08 22.40 -38.86
C VAL A 23 11.34 21.07 -38.68
N VAL A 24 11.35 20.20 -39.70
CA VAL A 24 10.69 18.89 -39.63
C VAL A 24 11.30 18.02 -38.53
N LEU A 25 12.64 18.00 -38.42
CA LEU A 25 13.34 17.27 -37.38
C LEU A 25 13.04 17.82 -35.98
N ALA A 26 12.96 19.15 -35.83
CA ALA A 26 12.62 19.77 -34.55
C ALA A 26 11.19 19.39 -34.11
N ILE A 27 10.23 19.43 -35.02
CA ILE A 27 8.85 19.01 -34.72
C ILE A 27 8.80 17.52 -34.37
N GLY A 28 9.45 16.68 -35.17
CA GLY A 28 9.53 15.24 -34.94
C GLY A 28 10.17 14.89 -33.60
N TYR A 29 11.26 15.56 -33.24
CA TYR A 29 11.94 15.34 -31.96
C TYR A 29 11.08 15.75 -30.77
N ASN A 30 10.39 16.89 -30.83
CA ASN A 30 9.50 17.31 -29.75
C ASN A 30 8.34 16.33 -29.52
N ALA A 31 7.72 15.85 -30.60
CA ALA A 31 6.67 14.84 -30.51
C ALA A 31 7.20 13.52 -29.93
N PHE A 32 8.39 13.09 -30.35
CA PHE A 32 9.04 11.88 -29.85
C PHE A 32 9.41 11.99 -28.36
N ALA A 33 10.02 13.11 -27.94
CA ALA A 33 10.37 13.35 -26.54
C ALA A 33 9.14 13.40 -25.64
N TYR A 34 8.05 14.00 -26.11
CA TYR A 34 6.77 13.96 -25.41
C TYR A 34 6.24 12.53 -25.29
N GLY A 35 6.31 11.75 -26.37
CA GLY A 35 5.91 10.34 -26.38
C GLY A 35 6.68 9.49 -25.38
N LEU A 36 8.01 9.64 -25.31
CA LEU A 36 8.84 8.96 -24.32
C LEU A 36 8.46 9.33 -22.90
N LYS A 37 8.28 10.62 -22.60
CA LYS A 37 7.88 11.07 -21.27
C LYS A 37 6.48 10.56 -20.89
N ALA A 38 5.54 10.55 -21.82
CA ALA A 38 4.21 10.00 -21.59
C ALA A 38 4.27 8.49 -21.32
N TRP A 39 5.09 7.76 -22.09
CA TRP A 39 5.31 6.33 -21.91
C TRP A 39 5.93 6.00 -20.55
N GLU A 40 6.97 6.72 -20.13
CA GLU A 40 7.61 6.50 -18.84
C GLU A 40 6.63 6.71 -17.68
N ASN A 41 5.84 7.79 -17.70
CA ASN A 41 4.81 8.02 -16.69
C ASN A 41 3.74 6.93 -16.70
N TYR A 42 3.36 6.43 -17.87
CA TYR A 42 2.40 5.33 -18.00
C TYR A 42 2.94 4.04 -17.36
N VAL A 43 4.20 3.68 -17.66
CA VAL A 43 4.84 2.48 -17.08
C VAL A 43 4.93 2.58 -15.56
N ILE A 44 5.37 3.72 -15.03
CA ILE A 44 5.46 3.94 -13.57
C ILE A 44 4.09 3.77 -12.91
N ARG A 45 3.04 4.33 -13.53
CA ARG A 45 1.67 4.22 -13.00
C ARG A 45 1.16 2.78 -13.04
N GLN A 46 1.43 2.05 -14.12
CA GLN A 46 1.02 0.67 -14.26
C GLN A 46 1.71 -0.24 -13.24
N GLU A 47 3.01 -0.06 -13.03
CA GLU A 47 3.79 -0.78 -12.02
C GLU A 47 3.25 -0.50 -10.61
N ALA A 48 3.08 0.77 -10.26
CA ALA A 48 2.53 1.20 -8.97
C ALA A 48 1.13 0.63 -8.71
N GLU A 49 0.24 0.67 -9.71
CA GLU A 49 -1.11 0.13 -9.58
C GLU A 49 -1.13 -1.39 -9.41
N ALA A 50 -0.29 -2.13 -10.14
CA ALA A 50 -0.15 -3.57 -9.98
C ALA A 50 0.37 -3.94 -8.59
N ALA A 51 1.41 -3.24 -8.12
CA ALA A 51 1.99 -3.45 -6.80
C ALA A 51 0.99 -3.18 -5.67
N VAL A 52 0.28 -2.05 -5.72
CA VAL A 52 -0.75 -1.70 -4.73
C VAL A 52 -1.88 -2.73 -4.71
N ARG A 53 -2.38 -3.15 -5.88
CA ARG A 53 -3.46 -4.15 -5.95
C ARG A 53 -3.02 -5.51 -5.42
N LEU A 54 -1.82 -5.95 -5.76
CA LEU A 54 -1.26 -7.21 -5.26
C LEU A 54 -1.09 -7.16 -3.74
N ALA A 55 -0.52 -6.08 -3.21
CA ALA A 55 -0.38 -5.87 -1.78
C ALA A 55 -1.74 -5.90 -1.07
N SER A 56 -2.72 -5.16 -1.58
CA SER A 56 -4.07 -5.16 -0.99
C SER A 56 -4.71 -6.54 -1.00
N LEU A 57 -4.54 -7.33 -2.07
CA LEU A 57 -5.07 -8.68 -2.16
C LEU A 57 -4.43 -9.61 -1.13
N VAL A 58 -3.10 -9.59 -1.02
CA VAL A 58 -2.36 -10.44 -0.07
C VAL A 58 -2.68 -10.04 1.37
N ILE A 59 -2.67 -8.74 1.69
CA ILE A 59 -3.05 -8.25 3.03
C ILE A 59 -4.47 -8.70 3.38
N THR A 60 -5.43 -8.54 2.46
CA THR A 60 -6.81 -8.98 2.68
C THR A 60 -6.87 -10.48 2.95
N ASN A 61 -6.11 -11.27 2.20
CA ASN A 61 -6.06 -12.72 2.36
C ASN A 61 -5.50 -13.11 3.73
N GLU A 62 -4.36 -12.54 4.14
CA GLU A 62 -3.75 -12.82 5.44
C GLU A 62 -4.67 -12.39 6.59
N VAL A 63 -5.32 -11.22 6.50
CA VAL A 63 -6.25 -10.75 7.54
C VAL A 63 -7.50 -11.63 7.64
N ASN A 64 -8.03 -12.12 6.52
CA ASN A 64 -9.21 -12.99 6.51
C ASN A 64 -8.94 -14.36 7.15
N TYR A 65 -7.73 -14.89 7.00
CA TYR A 65 -7.32 -16.19 7.56
C TYR A 65 -6.57 -16.08 8.89
N ALA A 66 -6.32 -14.86 9.38
CA ALA A 66 -5.62 -14.65 10.63
C ALA A 66 -6.43 -15.19 11.82
N SER A 67 -5.78 -15.98 12.67
CA SER A 67 -6.29 -16.41 13.99
C SER A 67 -6.21 -15.28 15.04
N TYR A 68 -5.30 -14.33 14.78
CA TYR A 68 -4.89 -13.25 15.68
C TYR A 68 -4.40 -12.07 14.84
N LEU A 69 -4.76 -10.84 15.20
CA LEU A 69 -4.26 -9.63 14.55
C LEU A 69 -3.79 -8.62 15.60
N GLU A 70 -2.61 -8.06 15.35
CA GLU A 70 -2.03 -6.97 16.13
C GLU A 70 -1.44 -5.90 15.21
N ILE A 71 -1.71 -4.63 15.55
CA ILE A 71 -1.16 -3.47 14.84
C ILE A 71 -0.16 -2.78 15.75
N ARG A 72 1.05 -2.51 15.24
CA ARG A 72 2.09 -1.75 15.94
C ARG A 72 2.49 -0.51 15.14
N LYS A 73 3.08 0.46 15.84
CA LYS A 73 3.49 1.74 15.26
C LYS A 73 4.72 1.63 14.37
N GLN A 74 5.64 0.72 14.70
CA GLN A 74 6.88 0.53 13.96
C GLN A 74 7.02 -0.94 13.56
N ALA A 75 7.70 -1.17 12.43
CA ALA A 75 8.01 -2.51 11.96
C ALA A 75 8.81 -3.26 13.04
N ASP A 76 9.99 -2.80 13.45
CA ASP A 76 10.86 -3.58 14.34
C ASP A 76 10.50 -3.51 15.84
N ASP A 77 9.28 -3.12 16.19
CA ASP A 77 8.84 -2.99 17.59
C ASP A 77 8.40 -4.33 18.19
N TRP A 78 9.00 -5.46 17.79
CA TRP A 78 8.68 -6.79 18.31
C TRP A 78 9.86 -7.37 19.09
N ALA A 79 9.63 -7.78 20.34
CA ALA A 79 10.60 -8.63 21.02
C ALA A 79 10.46 -10.08 20.53
N SER A 80 11.58 -10.79 20.39
CA SER A 80 11.60 -12.20 19.96
C SER A 80 10.81 -13.14 20.88
N THR A 81 10.52 -12.72 22.10
CA THR A 81 9.68 -13.43 23.07
C THR A 81 8.18 -13.25 22.86
N GLU A 82 7.77 -12.31 22.01
CA GLU A 82 6.37 -11.93 21.79
C GLU A 82 5.77 -12.58 20.53
N VAL A 83 6.63 -12.96 19.59
CA VAL A 83 6.26 -13.65 18.36
C VAL A 83 6.47 -15.15 18.53
N GLN A 84 5.47 -15.93 18.12
CA GLN A 84 5.46 -17.37 18.16
C GLN A 84 5.71 -17.97 16.78
N GLU A 85 6.03 -19.27 16.75
CA GLU A 85 6.14 -20.01 15.49
C GLU A 85 4.81 -19.98 14.72
N ASN A 86 4.90 -19.72 13.42
CA ASN A 86 3.80 -19.48 12.48
C ASN A 86 3.12 -18.11 12.58
N ASP A 87 3.60 -17.20 13.42
CA ASP A 87 3.16 -15.81 13.36
C ASP A 87 3.63 -15.16 12.05
N ARG A 88 2.77 -14.31 11.50
CA ARG A 88 2.98 -13.63 10.23
C ARG A 88 2.90 -12.13 10.41
N LEU A 89 3.95 -11.43 9.99
CA LEU A 89 4.09 -9.99 10.14
C LEU A 89 4.09 -9.33 8.77
N ILE A 90 3.28 -8.28 8.62
CA ILE A 90 3.25 -7.46 7.41
C ILE A 90 3.79 -6.08 7.74
N PHE A 91 4.85 -5.66 7.05
CA PHE A 91 5.48 -4.37 7.27
C PHE A 91 6.22 -3.89 6.02
N ILE A 92 6.68 -2.64 6.05
CA ILE A 92 7.57 -2.10 5.03
C ILE A 92 9.02 -2.28 5.51
N ASN A 93 9.84 -2.94 4.70
CA ASN A 93 11.26 -3.14 5.01
C ASN A 93 12.09 -1.86 4.77
N ASN A 94 13.37 -1.89 5.14
CA ASN A 94 14.29 -0.76 4.93
C ASN A 94 14.53 -0.40 3.44
N ALA A 95 14.19 -1.30 2.50
CA ALA A 95 14.27 -1.03 1.06
C ALA A 95 13.00 -0.34 0.52
N GLY A 96 11.94 -0.22 1.32
CA GLY A 96 10.65 0.35 0.92
C GLY A 96 9.68 -0.66 0.30
N ASP A 97 9.96 -1.95 0.46
CA ASP A 97 9.09 -3.03 -0.04
C ASP A 97 8.12 -3.48 1.04
N ILE A 98 6.91 -3.86 0.62
CA ILE A 98 5.97 -4.52 1.51
C ILE A 98 6.34 -5.99 1.59
N VAL A 99 6.65 -6.47 2.79
CA VAL A 99 7.10 -7.84 3.05
C VAL A 99 6.16 -8.55 4.02
N LEU A 100 6.00 -9.86 3.80
CA LEU A 100 5.39 -10.81 4.71
C LEU A 100 6.53 -11.61 5.36
N ARG A 101 6.68 -11.49 6.66
CA ARG A 101 7.63 -12.30 7.44
C ARG A 101 6.89 -13.42 8.15
N GLU A 102 7.31 -14.64 7.91
CA GLU A 102 6.86 -15.81 8.65
C GLU A 102 7.91 -16.18 9.70
N ILE A 103 7.47 -16.30 10.96
CA ILE A 103 8.32 -16.69 12.08
C ILE A 103 8.40 -18.22 12.12
N THR A 104 9.59 -18.79 11.94
CA THR A 104 9.79 -20.25 12.02
C THR A 104 10.80 -20.60 13.11
N ALA A 105 10.76 -21.85 13.60
CA ALA A 105 11.73 -22.34 14.58
C ALA A 105 13.21 -22.27 14.10
N ALA A 106 13.44 -22.24 12.79
CA ALA A 106 14.78 -22.17 12.17
C ALA A 106 15.23 -20.72 11.85
N GLY A 107 14.35 -19.73 12.05
CA GLY A 107 14.58 -18.33 11.71
C GLY A 107 13.44 -17.71 10.92
N ASN A 108 13.50 -16.39 10.72
CA ASN A 108 12.47 -15.65 10.02
C ASN A 108 12.63 -15.81 8.51
N VAL A 109 11.51 -16.01 7.80
CA VAL A 109 11.47 -16.08 6.33
C VAL A 109 10.70 -14.88 5.81
N ASP A 110 11.39 -14.02 5.04
CA ASP A 110 10.78 -12.83 4.45
C ASP A 110 10.40 -13.09 2.99
N THR A 111 9.12 -12.87 2.68
CA THR A 111 8.58 -12.91 1.32
C THR A 111 8.17 -11.51 0.90
N THR A 112 8.73 -11.00 -0.19
CA THR A 112 8.32 -9.71 -0.76
C THR A 112 6.95 -9.84 -1.40
N ILE A 113 5.98 -9.09 -0.88
CA ILE A 113 4.61 -9.01 -1.41
C ILE A 113 4.58 -8.08 -2.62
N ALA A 114 5.19 -6.90 -2.46
CA ALA A 114 5.20 -5.86 -3.48
C ALA A 114 6.54 -5.12 -3.44
N HIS A 115 7.14 -4.99 -4.62
CA HIS A 115 8.33 -4.20 -4.89
C HIS A 115 8.02 -3.24 -6.03
N THR A 116 8.58 -2.03 -5.95
CA THR A 116 8.53 -1.08 -7.07
C THR A 116 9.89 -0.43 -7.27
N GLU A 117 10.38 -0.44 -8.50
CA GLU A 117 11.68 0.14 -8.85
C GLU A 117 11.61 1.67 -8.88
N LYS A 118 10.48 2.23 -9.32
CA LYS A 118 10.32 3.66 -9.60
C LYS A 118 9.40 4.43 -8.66
N SER A 119 8.72 3.75 -7.76
CA SER A 119 7.88 4.36 -6.72
C SER A 119 8.31 3.95 -5.31
N THR A 120 7.77 4.63 -4.30
CA THR A 120 7.80 4.20 -2.90
C THR A 120 6.43 3.70 -2.51
N LEU A 121 6.40 2.65 -1.68
CA LEU A 121 5.17 2.10 -1.13
C LEU A 121 4.99 2.60 0.31
N GLU A 122 3.74 2.90 0.67
CA GLU A 122 3.32 3.24 2.02
C GLU A 122 2.16 2.33 2.42
N LEU A 123 2.16 1.93 3.68
CA LEU A 123 1.19 1.04 4.27
C LEU A 123 0.73 1.66 5.59
N SER A 124 -0.58 1.81 5.74
CA SER A 124 -1.16 2.25 7.00
C SER A 124 -2.33 1.37 7.38
N PHE A 125 -2.43 1.09 8.68
CA PHE A 125 -3.56 0.38 9.28
C PHE A 125 -4.26 1.31 10.25
N SER A 126 -5.58 1.23 10.29
CA SER A 126 -6.42 2.01 11.20
C SER A 126 -7.61 1.18 11.65
N LYS A 127 -7.96 1.36 12.92
CA LYS A 127 -9.24 0.90 13.47
C LYS A 127 -10.21 2.08 13.44
N PRO A 128 -11.48 1.89 13.03
CA PRO A 128 -12.50 2.92 13.22
C PRO A 128 -12.58 3.32 14.70
N ALA A 129 -12.65 4.61 14.98
CA ALA A 129 -12.87 5.10 16.33
C ALA A 129 -14.23 4.59 16.85
N ASP A 130 -14.29 4.25 18.14
CA ASP A 130 -15.57 4.13 18.84
C ASP A 130 -16.34 5.45 18.71
N ASN A 131 -17.54 5.40 18.16
CA ASN A 131 -18.34 6.60 17.90
C ASN A 131 -18.97 7.16 19.20
N ASN A 132 -18.75 6.53 20.37
CA ASN A 132 -19.30 6.94 21.67
C ASN A 132 -20.83 7.11 21.65
N ILE A 133 -21.51 6.48 20.70
CA ILE A 133 -22.97 6.49 20.63
C ILE A 133 -23.44 5.39 21.60
N PRO A 134 -24.23 5.73 22.63
CA PRO A 134 -24.86 4.72 23.46
C PRO A 134 -25.65 3.75 22.57
N ASP A 135 -25.40 2.45 22.70
CA ASP A 135 -25.98 1.36 21.89
C ASP A 135 -25.43 1.20 20.45
N SER A 136 -24.34 1.88 20.06
CA SER A 136 -23.64 1.54 18.80
C SER A 136 -22.59 0.46 19.00
N TYR A 137 -22.65 -0.61 18.20
CA TYR A 137 -21.60 -1.63 18.16
C TYR A 137 -20.29 -1.02 17.64
N LEU A 138 -19.15 -1.38 18.24
CA LEU A 138 -17.86 -1.10 17.63
C LEU A 138 -17.71 -1.93 16.35
N ASP A 139 -17.45 -1.24 15.23
CA ASP A 139 -17.16 -1.92 13.98
C ASP A 139 -15.90 -2.78 14.15
N ASN A 140 -16.07 -4.10 14.10
CA ASN A 140 -14.96 -5.04 13.93
C ASN A 140 -14.47 -4.94 12.47
N SER A 141 -13.86 -3.82 12.11
CA SER A 141 -13.22 -3.65 10.82
C SER A 141 -11.79 -3.17 10.99
N LEU A 142 -10.90 -3.79 10.24
CA LEU A 142 -9.56 -3.27 10.00
C LEU A 142 -9.59 -2.48 8.70
N LYS A 143 -9.35 -1.18 8.78
CA LYS A 143 -9.16 -0.34 7.60
C LYS A 143 -7.67 -0.26 7.31
N PHE A 144 -7.28 -0.48 6.06
CA PHE A 144 -5.89 -0.33 5.66
C PHE A 144 -5.80 0.44 4.33
N SER A 145 -4.71 1.18 4.18
CA SER A 145 -4.38 1.92 2.97
C SER A 145 -3.02 1.49 2.46
N VAL A 146 -2.96 1.20 1.17
CA VAL A 146 -1.70 1.00 0.46
C VAL A 146 -1.58 2.12 -0.57
N LYS A 147 -0.55 2.95 -0.44
CA LYS A 147 -0.27 4.06 -1.36
C LYS A 147 1.05 3.81 -2.09
N ALA A 148 1.10 4.18 -3.36
CA ALA A 148 2.33 4.29 -4.13
C ALA A 148 2.58 5.77 -4.47
N ARG A 149 3.78 6.27 -4.15
CA ARG A 149 4.19 7.66 -4.40
C ARG A 149 5.40 7.73 -5.33
N TYR A 150 5.55 8.85 -6.03
CA TYR A 150 6.74 9.11 -6.84
C TYR A 150 7.98 9.26 -5.94
N LYS A 151 9.16 8.86 -6.42
CA LYS A 151 10.42 9.09 -5.69
C LYS A 151 10.87 10.55 -5.76
N ASP A 152 10.58 11.20 -6.88
CA ASP A 152 11.21 12.45 -7.33
C ASP A 152 10.24 13.61 -7.52
N LYS A 153 8.93 13.39 -7.32
CA LYS A 153 7.90 14.43 -7.49
C LYS A 153 7.23 14.73 -6.17
N ASP A 154 7.26 16.00 -5.80
CA ASP A 154 6.56 16.50 -4.61
C ASP A 154 5.08 16.72 -4.91
N GLY A 155 4.25 16.45 -3.91
CA GLY A 155 2.80 16.54 -3.91
C GLY A 155 2.31 17.73 -3.09
N ALA A 156 1.12 17.57 -2.51
CA ALA A 156 0.61 18.49 -1.50
C ALA A 156 1.10 18.06 -0.12
N ASP A 157 1.23 19.03 0.79
CA ASP A 157 1.40 18.82 2.23
C ASP A 157 0.07 18.26 2.80
N GLU A 158 0.04 16.96 3.12
CA GLU A 158 -1.11 16.20 3.62
C GLU A 158 -1.21 16.26 5.15
N ASP A 159 -0.10 16.41 5.88
CA ASP A 159 -0.07 16.40 7.35
C ASP A 159 0.07 17.77 8.03
N GLY A 160 0.30 18.83 7.24
CA GLY A 160 0.37 20.21 7.68
C GLY A 160 1.68 20.58 8.39
N ASP A 161 2.73 19.78 8.22
CA ASP A 161 4.05 20.03 8.81
C ASP A 161 4.90 21.05 8.01
N GLY A 162 4.42 21.48 6.83
CA GLY A 162 5.09 22.41 5.93
C GLY A 162 6.09 21.76 4.97
N ILE A 163 6.20 20.43 4.96
CA ILE A 163 7.04 19.64 4.07
C ILE A 163 6.11 18.86 3.12
N PRO A 164 6.12 19.18 1.81
CA PRO A 164 5.28 18.44 0.86
C PRO A 164 5.67 16.96 0.80
N GLU A 165 4.71 16.06 0.99
CA GLU A 165 4.92 14.63 0.76
C GLU A 165 5.06 14.37 -0.73
N LYS A 166 5.56 13.18 -1.06
CA LYS A 166 5.67 12.77 -2.46
C LYS A 166 4.30 12.63 -3.11
N ALA A 167 4.19 13.00 -4.38
CA ALA A 167 2.94 12.94 -5.12
C ALA A 167 2.43 11.49 -5.22
N VAL A 168 1.15 11.28 -4.89
CA VAL A 168 0.50 9.97 -4.98
C VAL A 168 0.31 9.59 -6.45
N ILE A 169 0.78 8.39 -6.81
CA ILE A 169 0.54 7.77 -8.13
C ILE A 169 -0.79 7.03 -8.10
N TYR A 170 -0.96 6.20 -7.08
CA TYR A 170 -2.13 5.34 -6.90
C TYR A 170 -2.29 4.98 -5.43
N SER A 171 -3.53 4.83 -4.98
CA SER A 171 -3.85 4.44 -3.61
C SER A 171 -5.04 3.50 -3.59
N SER A 172 -4.97 2.47 -2.75
CA SER A 172 -6.09 1.58 -2.46
C SER A 172 -6.44 1.70 -0.98
N ASN A 173 -7.69 2.01 -0.69
CA ASN A 173 -8.24 1.97 0.67
C ASN A 173 -9.18 0.77 0.76
N SER A 174 -8.91 -0.11 1.73
CA SER A 174 -9.65 -1.35 1.92
C SER A 174 -10.09 -1.47 3.37
N ALA A 175 -11.18 -2.19 3.59
CA ALA A 175 -11.67 -2.51 4.92
C ALA A 175 -12.00 -4.00 4.97
N VAL A 176 -11.48 -4.69 5.98
CA VAL A 176 -11.73 -6.11 6.24
C VAL A 176 -12.59 -6.21 7.50
N LEU A 177 -13.71 -6.89 7.41
CA LEU A 177 -14.59 -7.17 8.55
C LEU A 177 -14.07 -8.39 9.31
N ILE A 178 -13.77 -8.21 10.58
CA ILE A 178 -13.28 -9.24 11.49
C ILE A 178 -14.50 -9.79 12.24
N SER A 179 -15.13 -10.85 11.73
CA SER A 179 -16.28 -11.47 12.40
C SER A 179 -15.83 -12.55 13.39
N ASN A 180 -16.40 -12.55 14.60
CA ASN A 180 -16.32 -13.69 15.50
C ASN A 180 -17.26 -14.78 14.94
N MET A 181 -16.71 -15.77 14.23
CA MET A 181 -17.48 -16.88 13.66
C MET A 181 -17.50 -18.07 14.61
N LEU A 182 -18.65 -18.74 14.73
CA LEU A 182 -18.73 -20.04 15.39
C LEU A 182 -18.06 -21.10 14.48
N GLU A 183 -17.20 -21.94 15.06
CA GLU A 183 -16.49 -23.00 14.32
C GLU A 183 -17.47 -23.88 13.53
N GLY A 184 -17.22 -24.07 12.24
CA GLY A 184 -17.95 -25.00 11.39
C GLY A 184 -19.37 -24.60 10.99
N SER A 185 -19.85 -23.40 11.36
CA SER A 185 -21.24 -22.98 11.07
C SER A 185 -21.35 -21.78 10.12
N GLY A 186 -20.33 -20.91 10.04
CA GLY A 186 -20.36 -19.70 9.22
C GLY A 186 -21.32 -18.61 9.72
N PHE A 187 -21.89 -18.77 10.93
CA PHE A 187 -22.78 -17.78 11.54
C PHE A 187 -22.02 -16.89 12.54
N PRO A 188 -22.21 -15.55 12.49
CA PRO A 188 -21.70 -14.64 13.52
C PRO A 188 -22.43 -14.88 14.84
N ILE A 189 -21.69 -14.99 15.94
CA ILE A 189 -22.25 -15.35 17.26
C ILE A 189 -22.90 -14.14 17.96
N SER A 190 -22.57 -12.92 17.52
CA SER A 190 -23.08 -11.65 18.05
C SER A 190 -22.74 -10.50 17.10
N ALA A 191 -23.52 -9.40 17.17
CA ALA A 191 -23.16 -8.11 16.56
C ALA A 191 -22.13 -7.32 17.40
N GLU A 192 -21.81 -7.81 18.60
CA GLU A 192 -20.91 -7.19 19.56
C GLU A 192 -19.46 -7.69 19.40
N SER A 193 -18.51 -6.76 19.46
CA SER A 193 -17.10 -7.08 19.60
C SER A 193 -16.82 -7.62 21.01
N LEU A 194 -16.36 -8.86 21.11
CA LEU A 194 -15.85 -9.44 22.38
C LEU A 194 -14.59 -8.72 22.91
N TYR A 195 -14.04 -7.73 22.18
CA TYR A 195 -12.72 -7.14 22.43
C TYR A 195 -12.70 -5.59 22.44
N SER A 196 -13.86 -4.92 22.54
CA SER A 196 -13.92 -3.46 22.64
C SER A 196 -13.98 -2.98 24.09
N GLN A 197 -13.02 -2.13 24.50
CA GLN A 197 -13.16 -1.30 25.70
C GLN A 197 -13.89 0.02 25.37
N THR A 198 -14.44 0.67 26.40
CA THR A 198 -14.96 2.05 26.34
C THR A 198 -13.87 3.11 26.11
N THR A 199 -12.59 2.75 26.26
CA THR A 199 -11.44 3.59 25.95
C THR A 199 -10.62 2.93 24.84
N ASN A 200 -10.65 3.50 23.64
CA ASN A 200 -9.78 3.09 22.55
C ASN A 200 -8.32 3.20 23.00
N CYS A 201 -7.52 2.14 22.85
CA CYS A 201 -6.07 2.28 22.90
C CYS A 201 -5.69 3.25 21.76
N THR A 202 -4.84 4.25 22.05
CA THR A 202 -4.46 5.30 21.09
C THR A 202 -3.82 4.69 19.83
N PRO A 203 -3.93 5.33 18.65
CA PRO A 203 -3.20 4.86 17.46
C PRO A 203 -1.70 4.71 17.75
N GLY A 204 -1.20 3.47 17.76
CA GLY A 204 0.17 3.12 18.16
C GLY A 204 0.28 2.26 19.41
N ASP A 205 -0.82 2.05 20.15
CA ASP A 205 -0.90 1.09 21.24
C ASP A 205 -1.28 -0.30 20.72
N ARG A 206 -0.92 -1.36 21.45
CA ARG A 206 -1.23 -2.76 21.12
C ARG A 206 -2.74 -2.98 21.03
N ILE A 207 -3.25 -3.20 19.82
CA ILE A 207 -4.66 -3.58 19.59
C ILE A 207 -4.71 -5.07 19.28
N LEU A 208 -5.33 -5.84 20.17
CA LEU A 208 -5.39 -7.30 20.10
C LEU A 208 -6.75 -7.75 19.54
N TYR A 209 -6.76 -8.42 18.39
CA TYR A 209 -7.93 -9.12 17.88
C TYR A 209 -7.67 -10.62 17.96
N ARG A 210 -8.46 -11.36 18.75
CA ARG A 210 -8.49 -12.82 18.64
C ARG A 210 -9.62 -13.20 17.71
N THR A 211 -9.33 -13.99 16.68
CA THR A 211 -10.35 -14.55 15.80
C THR A 211 -10.71 -15.99 16.17
N THR A 212 -10.03 -16.55 17.18
CA THR A 212 -10.42 -17.80 17.86
C THR A 212 -11.37 -17.54 19.03
N VAL A 213 -12.38 -18.41 19.16
CA VAL A 213 -13.53 -18.27 20.05
C VAL A 213 -13.10 -18.32 21.53
N GLN A 214 -13.27 -17.23 22.28
CA GLN A 214 -13.63 -17.36 23.69
C GLN A 214 -15.12 -17.67 23.75
N LEU A 215 -15.49 -18.75 24.45
CA LEU A 215 -16.90 -19.11 24.69
C LEU A 215 -17.63 -17.88 25.23
N PHE A 216 -18.65 -17.42 24.51
CA PHE A 216 -19.53 -16.35 24.98
C PHE A 216 -20.23 -16.82 26.28
N VAL A 217 -19.87 -16.21 27.40
CA VAL A 217 -20.56 -16.39 28.69
C VAL A 217 -21.47 -15.17 28.89
N PRO A 218 -22.81 -15.30 28.79
CA PRO A 218 -23.74 -14.17 28.80
C PRO A 218 -23.66 -13.29 30.06
N THR A 219 -23.11 -13.82 31.14
CA THR A 219 -22.98 -13.14 32.45
C THR A 219 -21.59 -12.55 32.70
N ALA A 220 -20.64 -12.73 31.79
CA ALA A 220 -19.27 -12.23 31.89
C ALA A 220 -18.67 -12.06 30.48
N PRO A 221 -19.00 -10.98 29.74
CA PRO A 221 -18.27 -10.62 28.54
C PRO A 221 -16.78 -10.45 28.91
N GLY A 222 -15.88 -11.05 28.13
CA GLY A 222 -14.46 -11.27 28.45
C GLY A 222 -13.81 -10.13 29.23
N GLY A 223 -13.73 -10.30 30.56
CA GLY A 223 -13.01 -9.39 31.44
C GLY A 223 -11.55 -9.80 31.55
N GLY A 224 -10.64 -8.81 31.59
CA GLY A 224 -9.22 -9.04 31.92
C GLY A 224 -8.22 -8.69 30.82
N PHE A 225 -8.60 -7.96 29.78
CA PHE A 225 -7.66 -7.48 28.78
C PHE A 225 -7.24 -6.04 29.09
N THR A 226 -6.01 -5.86 29.57
CA THR A 226 -5.31 -4.57 29.57
C THR A 226 -4.78 -4.31 28.17
N CYS A 227 -4.83 -3.06 27.66
CA CYS A 227 -3.97 -2.68 26.52
C CYS A 227 -2.55 -3.15 26.91
N GLY A 228 -1.94 -4.00 26.10
CA GLY A 228 -0.63 -4.56 26.43
C GLY A 228 0.34 -3.41 26.70
N LEU A 229 1.06 -3.48 27.83
CA LEU A 229 2.23 -2.62 28.07
C LEU A 229 3.21 -2.72 26.90
#